data_AF-A0A7S0B9C4-F1
#
_entry.id   AF-A0A7S0B9C4-F1
#
_cell.length_a   1.000
_cell.length_b   1.000
_cell.length_c   1.000
_cell.angle_alpha   90.00
_cell.angle_beta   90.00
_cell.angle_gamma   90.00
#
_symmetry.space_group_name_H-M   'P 1'
#
loop_
_entity.id
_entity.type
_entity.pdbx_description
1 polymer ?
#
loop_
_entity_poly.entity_id
_entity_poly.type
_entity_poly.pdbx_seq_one_letter_code
_entity_poly.pdbx_strand_id
1 'polypeptide(L)'
;SGRGGWADPHNGGKYSVTSSSSTELQTQRATNPAKSVGHKIYMDKQVFTFSDKGDSSCQIDGCSKSQSFSVADFSTNYCDMRNLFCGSADGCKSVLKDFTSTESSVKPSIGASHDFSACIVKAQSSSVAAEHLDGTIHA
;
A
#
# COMPACT_ATOMS: atom_id res chain seq x y z
N SER A 1 10.64 -7.70 -1.89
CA SER A 1 9.72 -7.87 -0.74
C SER A 1 9.74 -6.60 0.11
N GLY A 2 8.64 -6.26 0.78
CA GLY A 2 8.48 -5.10 1.67
C GLY A 2 8.26 -5.55 3.12
N ARG A 3 8.34 -4.62 4.08
CA ARG A 3 8.05 -4.92 5.49
C ARG A 3 6.62 -5.43 5.63
N GLY A 4 6.43 -6.48 6.43
CA GLY A 4 5.12 -7.13 6.59
C GLY A 4 4.58 -7.80 5.32
N GLY A 5 5.43 -8.04 4.32
CA GLY A 5 5.05 -8.71 3.07
C GLY A 5 4.33 -7.82 2.05
N TRP A 6 4.41 -6.49 2.18
CA TRP A 6 3.58 -5.53 1.43
C TRP A 6 2.09 -5.90 1.53
N ALA A 7 1.51 -5.59 2.69
CA ALA A 7 0.08 -5.61 2.88
C ALA A 7 -0.46 -4.18 2.84
N ASP A 8 -1.58 -3.98 2.16
CA ASP A 8 -2.33 -2.73 2.20
C ASP A 8 -2.78 -2.45 3.64
N PRO A 9 -2.39 -1.31 4.23
CA PRO A 9 -2.67 -1.03 5.63
C PRO A 9 -4.19 -0.81 5.87
N HIS A 10 -4.98 -0.45 4.86
CA HIS A 10 -6.42 -0.17 5.02
C HIS A 10 -7.23 -1.42 5.34
N ASN A 11 -7.05 -2.47 4.54
CA ASN A 11 -7.87 -3.67 4.64
C ASN A 11 -7.06 -4.98 4.62
N GLY A 12 -5.73 -4.90 4.65
CA GLY A 12 -4.87 -6.07 4.62
C GLY A 12 -4.83 -6.77 3.25
N GLY A 13 -5.24 -6.08 2.18
CA GLY A 13 -5.03 -6.51 0.80
C GLY A 13 -3.57 -6.87 0.53
N LYS A 14 -3.35 -7.77 -0.42
CA LYS A 14 -2.02 -8.33 -0.71
C LYS A 14 -1.50 -7.76 -2.01
N TYR A 15 -0.32 -7.15 -1.95
CA TYR A 15 0.41 -6.78 -3.15
C TYR A 15 1.25 -7.96 -3.66
N SER A 16 1.43 -8.06 -4.97
CA SER A 16 2.29 -9.06 -5.61
C SER A 16 2.96 -8.45 -6.83
N VAL A 17 4.23 -8.79 -7.05
CA VAL A 17 4.96 -8.41 -8.26
C VAL A 17 4.52 -9.31 -9.39
N THR A 18 4.13 -8.72 -10.53
CA THR A 18 3.70 -9.45 -11.73
C THR A 18 4.75 -9.41 -12.84
N SER A 19 5.56 -8.35 -12.88
CA SER A 19 6.70 -8.22 -13.79
C SER A 19 7.72 -7.25 -13.18
N SER A 20 9.00 -7.43 -13.49
CA SER A 20 10.07 -6.54 -13.03
C SER A 20 11.20 -6.50 -14.05
N SER A 21 11.73 -5.31 -14.29
CA SER A 21 12.97 -5.04 -15.01
C SER A 21 13.81 -4.01 -14.24
N SER A 22 14.89 -3.51 -14.84
CA SER A 22 15.69 -2.44 -14.25
C SER A 22 14.99 -1.07 -14.25
N THR A 23 14.04 -0.84 -15.15
CA THR A 23 13.38 0.46 -15.35
C THR A 23 11.87 0.41 -15.20
N GLU A 24 11.29 -0.78 -14.98
CA GLU A 24 9.86 -0.95 -14.82
C GLU A 24 9.54 -1.99 -13.73
N LEU A 25 8.53 -1.71 -12.91
CA LEU A 25 7.94 -2.64 -11.97
C LEU A 25 6.43 -2.67 -12.18
N GLN A 26 5.89 -3.87 -12.35
CA GLN A 26 4.45 -4.09 -12.37
C GLN A 26 4.04 -4.86 -11.13
N THR A 27 2.99 -4.37 -10.47
CA THR A 27 2.39 -5.04 -9.32
C THR A 27 0.89 -5.15 -9.48
N GLN A 28 0.30 -5.99 -8.65
CA GLN A 28 -1.13 -6.02 -8.45
C GLN A 28 -1.44 -6.05 -6.97
N ARG A 29 -2.60 -5.52 -6.60
CA ARG A 29 -3.21 -5.66 -5.29
C ARG A 29 -4.50 -6.46 -5.41
N ALA A 30 -4.67 -7.44 -4.53
CA ALA A 30 -5.95 -8.09 -4.26
C ALA A 30 -6.46 -7.64 -2.89
N THR A 31 -7.70 -7.13 -2.80
CA THR A 31 -8.31 -6.78 -1.51
C THR A 31 -8.50 -8.02 -0.64
N ASN A 32 -8.47 -7.84 0.68
CA ASN A 32 -8.90 -8.90 1.61
C ASN A 32 -10.44 -9.04 1.58
N PRO A 33 -11.01 -10.18 1.14
CA PRO A 33 -12.46 -10.39 1.09
C PRO A 33 -13.13 -10.33 2.47
N ALA A 34 -12.41 -10.58 3.56
CA ALA A 34 -12.97 -10.46 4.90
C ALA A 34 -13.26 -9.00 5.31
N LYS A 35 -12.65 -8.03 4.63
CA LYS A 35 -12.76 -6.60 4.96
C LYS A 35 -13.30 -5.73 3.82
N SER A 36 -13.40 -6.27 2.62
CA SER A 36 -13.93 -5.56 1.46
C SER A 36 -15.46 -5.56 1.46
N VAL A 37 -16.04 -4.53 0.83
CA VAL A 37 -17.49 -4.42 0.66
C VAL A 37 -18.03 -5.61 -0.12
N GLY A 38 -19.10 -6.22 0.39
CA GLY A 38 -19.74 -7.38 -0.24
C GLY A 38 -18.88 -8.65 -0.26
N HIS A 39 -17.80 -8.70 0.53
CA HIS A 39 -16.89 -9.83 0.63
C HIS A 39 -16.24 -10.26 -0.70
N LYS A 40 -16.09 -9.31 -1.63
CA LYS A 40 -15.53 -9.55 -2.96
C LYS A 40 -14.05 -9.26 -3.01
N ILE A 41 -13.35 -9.94 -3.91
CA ILE A 41 -11.97 -9.58 -4.26
C ILE A 41 -12.04 -8.53 -5.36
N TYR A 42 -11.49 -7.35 -5.08
CA TYR A 42 -11.20 -6.33 -6.06
C TYR A 42 -9.72 -6.37 -6.39
N MET A 43 -9.42 -6.16 -7.68
CA MET A 43 -8.08 -6.20 -8.22
C MET A 43 -7.70 -4.83 -8.75
N ASP A 44 -6.55 -4.34 -8.31
CA ASP A 44 -5.97 -3.10 -8.80
C ASP A 44 -4.57 -3.43 -9.35
N LYS A 45 -4.24 -2.96 -10.54
CA LYS A 45 -2.92 -3.15 -11.16
C LYS A 45 -2.15 -1.86 -11.12
N GLN A 46 -0.87 -1.95 -10.78
CA GLN A 46 0.05 -0.81 -10.75
C GLN A 46 1.20 -1.06 -11.73
N VAL A 47 1.64 0.01 -12.38
CA VAL A 47 2.89 0.06 -13.13
C VAL A 47 3.70 1.24 -12.63
N PHE A 48 5.00 1.02 -12.45
CA PHE A 48 5.97 2.02 -12.09
C PHE A 48 7.09 2.00 -13.12
N THR A 49 7.54 3.17 -13.55
CA THR A 49 8.77 3.32 -14.32
C THR A 49 9.77 4.17 -13.54
N PHE A 50 11.04 3.80 -13.63
CA PHE A 50 12.13 4.41 -12.90
C PHE A 50 13.11 5.07 -13.87
N SER A 51 13.48 6.31 -13.59
CA SER A 51 14.54 7.01 -14.31
C SER A 51 15.55 7.60 -13.34
N ASP A 52 16.83 7.29 -13.57
CA ASP A 52 17.94 7.87 -12.82
C ASP A 52 18.01 9.38 -13.09
N LYS A 53 18.22 10.16 -12.03
CA LYS A 53 18.38 11.61 -12.08
C LYS A 53 19.77 12.06 -11.64
N GLY A 54 20.67 11.13 -11.32
CA GLY A 54 21.95 11.43 -10.68
C GLY A 54 21.78 11.76 -9.20
N ASP A 55 22.89 12.09 -8.53
CA ASP A 55 22.92 12.56 -7.13
C ASP A 55 22.19 11.66 -6.12
N SER A 56 22.20 10.33 -6.36
CA SER A 56 21.45 9.34 -5.56
C SER A 56 19.94 9.56 -5.55
N SER A 57 19.39 10.19 -6.58
CA SER A 57 17.96 10.45 -6.76
C SER A 57 17.39 9.69 -7.96
N CYS A 58 16.10 9.35 -7.88
CA CYS A 58 15.38 8.63 -8.91
C CYS A 58 14.00 9.26 -9.07
N GLN A 59 13.55 9.39 -10.32
CA GLN A 59 12.16 9.73 -10.61
C GLN A 59 11.34 8.45 -10.76
N ILE A 60 10.20 8.43 -10.09
CA ILE A 60 9.19 7.37 -10.17
C ILE A 60 7.98 7.96 -10.89
N ASP A 61 7.61 7.37 -12.02
CA ASP A 61 6.30 7.58 -12.63
C ASP A 61 5.44 6.37 -12.34
N GLY A 62 4.22 6.58 -11.85
CA GLY A 62 3.34 5.51 -11.40
C GLY A 62 1.93 5.66 -11.95
N CYS A 63 1.28 4.54 -12.25
CA CYS A 63 -0.14 4.49 -12.56
C CYS A 63 -0.77 3.29 -11.86
N SER A 64 -1.93 3.49 -11.22
CA SER A 64 -2.76 2.42 -10.68
C SER A 64 -4.14 2.47 -11.30
N LYS A 65 -4.66 1.30 -11.64
CA LYS A 65 -5.96 1.14 -12.24
C LYS A 65 -6.69 -0.06 -11.66
N SER A 66 -7.90 0.19 -11.17
CA SER A 66 -8.83 -0.87 -10.83
C SER A 66 -9.25 -1.66 -12.06
N GLN A 67 -9.30 -2.98 -11.91
CA GLN A 67 -9.79 -3.91 -12.94
C GLN A 67 -11.31 -4.11 -12.85
N SER A 68 -11.97 -3.40 -11.94
CA SER A 68 -13.43 -3.33 -11.79
C SER A 68 -13.93 -1.92 -12.09
N PHE A 69 -15.21 -1.82 -12.46
CA PHE A 69 -15.85 -0.53 -12.63
C PHE A 69 -16.07 0.14 -11.26
N SER A 70 -15.52 1.33 -11.08
CA SER A 70 -15.78 2.20 -9.92
C SER A 70 -16.18 3.59 -10.40
N VAL A 71 -17.23 4.15 -9.81
CA VAL A 71 -17.76 5.49 -10.15
C VAL A 71 -17.05 6.60 -9.37
N ALA A 72 -16.56 6.28 -8.16
CA ALA A 72 -15.83 7.21 -7.30
C ALA A 72 -14.59 6.51 -6.74
N ASP A 73 -13.48 7.25 -6.67
CA ASP A 73 -12.25 6.75 -6.07
C ASP A 73 -11.77 7.69 -4.97
N PHE A 74 -12.00 7.29 -3.72
CA PHE A 74 -11.58 8.01 -2.52
C PHE A 74 -10.09 7.77 -2.21
N SER A 75 -9.24 7.98 -3.21
CA SER A 75 -7.78 7.81 -3.16
C SER A 75 -7.31 6.35 -3.08
N THR A 76 -8.17 5.37 -3.33
CA THR A 76 -7.81 3.94 -3.29
C THR A 76 -6.67 3.63 -4.27
N ASN A 77 -6.80 4.00 -5.54
CA ASN A 77 -5.73 3.73 -6.51
C ASN A 77 -4.46 4.55 -6.22
N TYR A 78 -4.63 5.77 -5.75
CA TYR A 78 -3.52 6.62 -5.36
C TYR A 78 -2.72 5.99 -4.19
N CYS A 79 -3.42 5.57 -3.14
CA CYS A 79 -2.84 4.91 -2.00
C CYS A 79 -2.25 3.54 -2.34
N ASP A 80 -2.87 2.79 -3.26
CA ASP A 80 -2.33 1.52 -3.71
C ASP A 80 -0.93 1.65 -4.31
N MET A 81 -0.64 2.77 -4.99
CA MET A 81 0.72 3.06 -5.41
C MET A 81 1.59 3.52 -4.26
N ARG A 82 1.15 4.55 -3.53
CA ARG A 82 1.97 5.20 -2.51
C ARG A 82 2.39 4.23 -1.40
N ASN A 83 1.51 3.30 -1.02
CA ASN A 83 1.79 2.27 0.00
C ASN A 83 2.96 1.35 -0.36
N LEU A 84 3.32 1.24 -1.64
CA LEU A 84 4.46 0.42 -2.07
C LEU A 84 5.82 1.09 -1.83
N PHE A 85 5.85 2.41 -1.79
CA PHE A 85 7.11 3.17 -1.79
C PHE A 85 7.18 4.31 -0.75
N CYS A 86 6.14 4.56 0.04
CA CYS A 86 6.17 5.60 1.07
C CYS A 86 7.14 5.26 2.22
N GLY A 87 7.90 6.27 2.65
CA GLY A 87 8.92 6.16 3.70
C GLY A 87 8.43 6.60 5.09
N SER A 88 9.33 6.59 6.06
CA SER A 88 9.01 6.98 7.44
C SER A 88 8.65 8.46 7.58
N ALA A 89 9.22 9.33 6.73
CA ALA A 89 8.88 10.75 6.63
C ALA A 89 7.42 10.98 6.23
N ASP A 90 6.86 10.04 5.46
CA ASP A 90 5.47 10.01 5.04
C ASP A 90 4.54 9.32 6.06
N GLY A 91 5.07 8.89 7.22
CA GLY A 91 4.33 8.12 8.23
C GLY A 91 4.19 6.62 7.90
N CYS A 92 4.83 6.14 6.84
CA CYS A 92 4.79 4.75 6.41
C CYS A 92 5.91 3.88 7.01
N LYS A 93 5.67 2.56 7.00
CA LYS A 93 6.68 1.55 7.40
C LYS A 93 6.74 0.38 6.43
N SER A 94 6.23 0.52 5.20
CA SER A 94 6.15 -0.57 4.23
C SER A 94 7.49 -0.84 3.53
N VAL A 95 8.32 0.18 3.34
CA VAL A 95 9.62 0.05 2.69
C VAL A 95 10.69 -0.57 3.61
N LEU A 96 11.55 -1.44 3.05
CA LEU A 96 12.66 -2.05 3.79
C LEU A 96 13.77 -1.04 4.07
N LYS A 97 14.14 -0.27 3.04
CA LYS A 97 15.10 0.81 3.07
C LYS A 97 14.33 2.12 3.00
N ASP A 98 14.62 3.00 3.95
CA ASP A 98 13.91 4.26 4.07
C ASP A 98 14.46 5.28 3.06
N PHE A 99 13.58 6.08 2.51
CA PHE A 99 13.90 7.18 1.60
C PHE A 99 12.76 8.21 1.63
N THR A 100 13.04 9.40 1.12
CA THR A 100 12.05 10.46 0.98
C THR A 100 11.55 10.51 -0.46
N SER A 101 10.28 10.87 -0.62
CA SER A 101 9.69 11.08 -1.94
C SER A 101 8.97 12.42 -1.95
N THR A 102 9.05 13.14 -3.07
CA THR A 102 8.27 14.36 -3.29
C THR A 102 7.39 14.13 -4.51
N GLU A 103 6.10 14.42 -4.38
CA GLU A 103 5.18 14.34 -5.51
C GLU A 103 5.30 15.59 -6.37
N SER A 104 5.80 15.42 -7.59
CA SER A 104 5.92 16.54 -8.55
C SER A 104 4.62 16.79 -9.32
N SER A 105 3.83 15.75 -9.58
CA SER A 105 2.57 15.86 -10.31
C SER A 105 1.66 14.64 -10.10
N VAL A 106 0.35 14.87 -10.12
CA VAL A 106 -0.68 13.83 -10.16
C VAL A 106 -1.78 14.20 -11.15
N LYS A 107 -2.26 13.21 -11.90
CA LYS A 107 -3.38 13.34 -12.84
C LYS A 107 -4.45 12.28 -12.52
N PRO A 108 -5.43 12.60 -11.68
CA PRO A 108 -6.48 11.66 -11.32
C PRO A 108 -7.48 11.48 -12.46
N SER A 109 -8.10 10.30 -12.54
CA SER A 109 -9.30 10.10 -13.35
C SER A 109 -10.45 10.98 -12.83
N ILE A 110 -11.45 11.26 -13.68
CA ILE A 110 -12.65 12.00 -13.26
C ILE A 110 -13.31 11.26 -12.08
N GLY A 111 -13.56 11.98 -10.98
CA GLY A 111 -14.16 11.42 -9.76
C GLY A 111 -13.16 10.71 -8.83
N ALA A 112 -11.88 10.71 -9.16
CA ALA A 112 -10.82 10.20 -8.28
C ALA A 112 -10.14 11.32 -7.48
N SER A 113 -9.81 11.01 -6.23
CA SER A 113 -9.01 11.85 -5.34
C SER A 113 -7.58 11.30 -5.20
N HIS A 114 -6.69 12.12 -4.62
CA HIS A 114 -5.28 11.80 -4.39
C HIS A 114 -4.81 12.29 -3.01
N ASP A 115 -5.69 12.20 -2.02
CA ASP A 115 -5.39 12.59 -0.64
C ASP A 115 -4.41 11.59 -0.01
N PHE A 116 -3.15 12.02 0.15
CA PHE A 116 -2.13 11.20 0.77
C PHE A 116 -2.41 10.88 2.24
N SER A 117 -3.10 11.76 2.96
CA SER A 117 -3.47 11.51 4.35
C SER A 117 -4.44 10.34 4.49
N ALA A 118 -5.21 10.06 3.44
CA ALA A 118 -6.10 8.91 3.39
C ALA A 118 -5.31 7.58 3.34
N CYS A 119 -4.06 7.57 2.87
CA CYS A 119 -3.25 6.37 2.70
C CYS A 119 -2.67 5.82 4.01
N ILE A 120 -2.47 6.72 4.98
CA ILE A 120 -1.88 6.38 6.26
C ILE A 120 -2.99 6.04 7.25
N VAL A 121 -3.28 4.76 7.42
CA VAL A 121 -4.14 4.35 8.53
C VAL A 121 -3.35 4.32 9.83
N LYS A 122 -3.92 4.91 10.88
CA LYS A 122 -3.43 4.70 12.25
C LYS A 122 -3.40 3.20 12.51
N ALA A 123 -2.28 2.70 13.03
CA ALA A 123 -2.12 1.29 13.35
C ALA A 123 -3.32 0.85 14.19
N GLN A 124 -4.06 -0.16 13.71
CA GLN A 124 -5.08 -0.82 14.51
C GLN A 124 -4.37 -1.39 15.73
N SER A 125 -4.69 -0.85 16.90
CA SER A 125 -4.21 -1.37 18.18
C SER A 125 -4.68 -2.81 18.31
N SER A 126 -3.79 -3.76 18.02
CA SER A 126 -4.00 -5.17 18.35
C SER A 126 -4.13 -5.26 19.87
N SER A 127 -5.36 -5.38 20.37
CA SER A 127 -5.61 -5.80 21.74
C SER A 127 -5.14 -7.25 21.85
N VAL A 128 -3.88 -7.46 22.19
CA VAL A 128 -3.41 -8.74 22.69
C VAL A 128 -4.04 -8.90 24.06
N ALA A 129 -5.15 -9.64 24.13
CA ALA A 129 -5.69 -10.10 25.40
C ALA A 129 -4.63 -11.01 26.04
N ALA A 130 -3.93 -10.49 27.03
CA ALA A 130 -3.21 -11.30 27.98
C ALA A 130 -4.22 -11.80 29.02
N GLU A 131 -4.65 -13.04 28.93
CA GLU A 131 -5.22 -13.79 30.05
C GLU A 131 -4.30 -14.99 30.29
N HIS A 132 -3.37 -14.86 31.24
CA HIS A 132 -3.47 -15.36 32.61
C HIS A 132 -3.39 -16.89 32.68
N LEU A 133 -2.16 -17.40 32.74
CA LEU A 133 -1.87 -18.77 33.18
C LEU A 133 -2.06 -18.82 34.69
N ASP A 134 -3.22 -19.28 35.15
CA ASP A 134 -3.43 -19.68 36.54
C ASP A 134 -2.60 -20.95 36.80
N GLY A 135 -1.46 -20.75 37.45
CA GLY A 135 -0.61 -21.83 37.95
C GLY A 135 -1.15 -22.32 39.28
N THR A 136 -2.00 -23.36 39.26
CA THR A 136 -2.35 -24.10 40.46
C THR A 136 -1.17 -24.94 40.93
N ILE A 137 -0.50 -24.50 41.99
CA ILE A 137 0.43 -25.28 42.79
C ILE A 137 -0.41 -26.27 43.63
N HIS A 138 -0.18 -27.58 43.46
CA HIS A 138 -0.63 -28.58 44.44
C HIS A 138 0.54 -28.91 45.37
N ALA A 139 0.22 -28.93 46.67
CA ALA A 139 1.08 -29.21 47.81
C ALA A 139 1.60 -30.66 47.85
#